data_AF-A0A925Y9D5-F1
#
_entry.id   AF-A0A925Y9D5-F1
#
_cell.length_a   1.000
_cell.length_b   1.000
_cell.length_c   1.000
_cell.angle_alpha   90.00
_cell.angle_beta   90.00
_cell.angle_gamma   90.00
#
_symmetry.space_group_name_H-M   'P 1'
#
loop_
_entity.id
_entity.type
_entity.pdbx_description
1 polymer ?
#
loop_
_entity_poly.entity_id
_entity_poly.type
_entity_poly.pdbx_seq_one_letter_code
_entity_poly.pdbx_strand_id
1 'polypeptide(L)'
;VPEYFHANRFNHEPRRRRKLLVHRAQLNKLASAVQRDGMTLVPLKIYFTDKGMAKLELALAKGKNAPDKREAEKERDWNRQKQRLLKETR
;
A
#
# COMPACT_ATOMS: atom_id res chain seq x y z
N VAL A 1 -2.72 8.43 -10.93
CA VAL A 1 -2.36 8.11 -12.33
C VAL A 1 -2.42 9.42 -13.08
N PRO A 2 -1.33 9.83 -13.75
CA PRO A 2 -1.33 11.07 -14.52
C PRO A 2 -2.33 11.00 -15.66
N GLU A 3 -2.76 12.16 -16.12
CA GLU A 3 -3.57 12.27 -17.32
C GLU A 3 -2.75 11.85 -18.55
N TYR A 4 -3.35 11.09 -19.46
CA TYR A 4 -2.69 10.71 -20.71
C TYR A 4 -2.82 11.86 -21.72
N PHE A 5 -1.73 12.57 -21.99
CA PHE A 5 -1.72 13.78 -22.83
C PHE A 5 -2.11 13.54 -24.29
N HIS A 6 -1.90 12.32 -24.81
CA HIS A 6 -2.30 11.96 -26.18
C HIS A 6 -3.73 11.40 -26.26
N ALA A 7 -4.54 11.55 -25.21
CA ALA A 7 -5.96 11.21 -25.26
C ALA A 7 -6.75 12.26 -26.06
N ASN A 8 -7.86 11.83 -26.66
CA ASN A 8 -8.80 12.72 -27.32
C ASN A 8 -9.59 13.57 -26.28
N ARG A 9 -10.40 14.53 -26.74
CA ARG A 9 -11.17 15.50 -25.94
C ARG A 9 -12.06 14.88 -24.85
N PHE A 10 -12.39 13.59 -24.94
CA PHE A 10 -13.18 12.83 -23.97
C PHE A 10 -12.30 11.98 -23.04
N ASN A 11 -11.45 12.62 -22.24
CA ASN A 11 -10.58 11.91 -21.30
C ASN A 11 -11.31 11.51 -20.01
N HIS A 12 -10.80 10.48 -19.33
CA HIS A 12 -11.30 10.08 -18.02
C HIS A 12 -10.68 10.92 -16.91
N GLU A 13 -11.48 11.27 -15.90
CA GLU A 13 -10.95 11.95 -14.72
C GLU A 13 -9.84 11.09 -14.05
N PRO A 14 -8.61 11.65 -13.87
CA PRO A 14 -7.47 10.88 -13.37
C PRO A 14 -7.66 10.29 -11.97
N ARG A 15 -8.46 10.96 -11.13
CA ARG A 15 -8.77 10.57 -9.74
C ARG A 15 -10.12 9.88 -9.57
N ARG A 16 -10.76 9.45 -10.66
CA ARG A 16 -12.05 8.73 -10.58
C ARG A 16 -11.96 7.48 -9.71
N ARG A 17 -13.05 7.17 -9.00
CA ARG A 17 -13.17 5.92 -8.25
C ARG A 17 -13.21 4.74 -9.23
N ARG A 18 -12.24 3.83 -9.13
CA ARG A 18 -12.18 2.61 -9.93
C ARG A 18 -12.69 1.43 -9.11
N LYS A 19 -13.67 0.69 -9.64
CA LYS A 19 -14.16 -0.54 -9.00
C LYS A 19 -13.08 -1.62 -9.10
N LEU A 20 -12.78 -2.28 -7.99
CA LEU A 20 -11.87 -3.41 -7.95
C LEU A 20 -12.64 -4.72 -8.16
N LEU A 21 -12.05 -5.63 -8.92
CA LEU A 21 -12.59 -6.97 -9.12
C LEU A 21 -12.00 -7.90 -8.06
N VAL A 22 -12.87 -8.44 -7.21
CA VAL A 22 -12.51 -9.35 -6.12
C VAL A 22 -13.55 -10.45 -6.01
N HIS A 23 -13.16 -11.62 -5.49
CA HIS A 23 -14.11 -12.68 -5.22
C HIS A 23 -15.03 -12.31 -4.04
N ARG A 24 -16.28 -12.79 -4.05
CA ARG A 24 -17.29 -12.48 -3.02
C ARG A 24 -16.82 -12.79 -1.60
N ALA A 25 -16.17 -13.94 -1.40
CA ALA A 25 -15.63 -14.36 -0.11
C ALA A 25 -14.52 -13.41 0.38
N GLN A 26 -13.62 -12.99 -0.50
CA GLN A 26 -12.56 -12.03 -0.18
C GLN A 26 -13.15 -10.66 0.18
N LEU A 27 -14.16 -10.20 -0.56
CA LEU A 27 -14.85 -8.95 -0.27
C LEU A 27 -15.47 -8.95 1.13
N ASN A 28 -16.13 -10.05 1.53
CA ASN A 28 -16.69 -10.17 2.88
C ASN A 28 -15.60 -10.11 3.97
N LYS A 29 -14.47 -10.77 3.75
CA LYS A 29 -13.35 -10.77 4.69
C LYS A 29 -12.76 -9.36 4.86
N LEU A 30 -12.51 -8.67 3.74
CA LEU A 30 -11.98 -7.32 3.73
C LEU A 30 -12.96 -6.31 4.34
N ALA A 31 -14.24 -6.39 3.97
CA ALA A 31 -15.28 -5.54 4.54
C ALA A 31 -15.41 -5.72 6.06
N SER A 32 -15.36 -6.97 6.55
CA SER A 32 -15.41 -7.26 7.98
C SER A 32 -14.21 -6.67 8.73
N ALA A 33 -13.01 -6.79 8.19
CA ALA A 33 -11.80 -6.24 8.81
C ALA A 33 -11.81 -4.70 8.86
N VAL A 34 -12.33 -4.05 7.82
CA VAL A 34 -12.48 -2.58 7.80
C VAL A 34 -13.52 -2.12 8.80
N GLN A 35 -14.68 -2.78 8.87
CA GLN A 35 -15.79 -2.36 9.74
C GLN A 35 -15.57 -2.69 11.22
N ARG A 36 -15.00 -3.86 11.54
CA ARG A 36 -14.86 -4.31 12.94
C ARG A 36 -13.58 -3.81 13.60
N ASP A 37 -12.45 -3.91 12.89
CA ASP A 37 -11.13 -3.69 13.49
C ASP A 37 -10.57 -2.28 13.20
N GLY A 38 -11.33 -1.46 12.46
CA GLY A 38 -10.91 -0.11 12.04
C GLY A 38 -9.68 -0.14 11.12
N MET A 39 -9.44 -1.25 10.42
CA MET A 39 -8.30 -1.38 9.51
C MET A 39 -8.57 -0.61 8.21
N THR A 40 -7.49 -0.10 7.61
CA THR A 40 -7.52 0.59 6.32
C THR A 40 -6.96 -0.31 5.23
N LEU A 41 -7.61 -0.31 4.07
CA LEU A 41 -7.15 -1.02 2.88
C LEU A 41 -6.16 -0.13 2.10
N VAL A 42 -4.93 -0.61 1.90
CA VAL A 42 -3.85 0.17 1.27
C VAL A 42 -3.29 -0.57 0.05
N PRO A 43 -3.10 0.11 -1.10
CA PRO A 43 -2.43 -0.48 -2.25
C PRO A 43 -0.93 -0.63 -1.99
N LEU A 44 -0.37 -1.82 -2.23
CA LEU A 44 1.07 -2.06 -2.13
C LEU A 44 1.75 -1.89 -3.49
N LYS A 45 1.26 -2.61 -4.50
CA LYS A 45 1.86 -2.67 -5.82
C LYS A 45 0.81 -2.80 -6.89
N ILE A 46 1.10 -2.25 -8.06
CA ILE A 46 0.36 -2.51 -9.30
C ILE A 46 1.30 -3.30 -10.20
N TYR A 47 0.84 -4.44 -10.70
CA TYR A 47 1.61 -5.30 -11.60
C TYR A 47 0.76 -5.71 -12.80
N PHE A 48 1.40 -5.91 -13.94
CA PHE A 48 0.75 -6.42 -15.13
C PHE A 48 0.91 -7.94 -15.17
N THR A 49 -0.17 -8.65 -15.50
CA THR A 49 -0.09 -10.08 -15.80
C THR A 49 0.40 -10.29 -17.23
N ASP A 50 0.80 -11.52 -17.55
CA ASP A 50 1.19 -11.92 -18.91
C ASP A 50 0.05 -11.70 -19.94
N LYS A 51 -1.19 -11.65 -19.45
CA LYS A 51 -2.39 -11.32 -20.24
C LYS A 51 -2.61 -9.81 -20.43
N GLY A 52 -1.68 -8.97 -20.00
CA GLY A 52 -1.78 -7.51 -20.10
C GLY A 52 -2.75 -6.85 -19.12
N MET A 53 -3.24 -7.57 -18.11
CA MET A 53 -4.17 -7.00 -17.12
C MET A 53 -3.41 -6.35 -15.97
N ALA A 54 -3.79 -5.13 -15.60
CA ALA A 54 -3.32 -4.48 -14.39
C ALA A 54 -4.00 -5.09 -13.15
N LYS A 55 -3.21 -5.75 -12.30
CA LYS A 55 -3.62 -6.23 -10.98
C LYS A 55 -3.04 -5.34 -9.89
N LEU A 56 -3.78 -5.24 -8.79
CA LEU A 56 -3.42 -4.43 -7.65
C LEU A 56 -3.31 -5.32 -6.42
N GLU A 57 -2.15 -5.29 -5.79
CA GLU A 57 -1.88 -5.98 -4.53
C GLU A 57 -2.32 -5.08 -3.37
N LEU A 58 -3.15 -5.64 -2.48
CA LEU A 58 -3.78 -4.92 -1.37
C LEU A 58 -3.31 -5.48 -0.03
N ALA A 59 -3.13 -4.58 0.93
CA ALA A 59 -2.91 -4.94 2.33
C ALA A 59 -3.95 -4.30 3.24
N LEU A 60 -4.23 -4.98 4.36
CA LEU A 60 -4.92 -4.38 5.49
C LEU A 60 -3.87 -3.85 6.46
N ALA A 61 -3.96 -2.57 6.78
CA ALA A 61 -3.03 -1.90 7.68
C ALA A 61 -3.82 -1.14 8.76
N LYS A 62 -3.24 -1.08 9.96
CA LYS A 62 -3.70 -0.18 11.02
C LYS A 62 -2.71 0.98 11.11
N GLY A 63 -3.21 2.21 11.19
CA GLY A 63 -2.37 3.38 11.42
C GLY A 63 -1.58 3.23 12.72
N LYS A 64 -0.32 3.68 12.72
CA LYS A 64 0.50 3.68 13.93
C LYS A 64 0.02 4.79 14.87
N ASN A 65 -0.78 4.45 15.87
CA ASN A 65 -1.15 5.36 16.96
C ASN A 65 -0.06 5.37 18.03
N ALA A 66 1.11 5.95 17.71
CA ALA A 66 2.15 6.21 18.71
C ALA A 66 2.32 7.73 18.85
N PRO A 67 1.80 8.35 19.92
CA PRO A 67 2.10 9.74 20.25
C PRO A 67 3.59 9.96 20.47
N ASP A 68 4.25 8.99 21.12
CA ASP A 68 5.69 9.04 21.35
C ASP A 68 6.44 8.20 20.31
N LYS A 69 7.23 8.89 19.47
CA LYS A 69 8.06 8.29 18.42
C LYS A 69 9.48 8.01 18.87
N ARG A 70 9.88 8.46 20.07
CA ARG A 70 11.28 8.43 20.54
C ARG A 70 11.85 7.03 20.58
N GLU A 71 11.08 6.06 21.08
CA GLU A 71 11.53 4.67 21.16
C GLU A 71 11.70 4.04 19.77
N ALA A 72 10.74 4.30 18.87
CA ALA A 72 10.80 3.80 17.49
C ALA A 72 11.89 4.47 16.65
N GLU A 73 12.20 5.74 16.90
CA GLU A 73 13.32 6.44 16.26
C GLU A 73 14.66 5.91 16.77
N LYS A 74 14.81 5.73 18.10
CA LYS A 74 15.98 5.09 18.70
C LYS A 74 16.23 3.70 18.14
N GLU A 75 15.21 2.85 18.05
CA GLU A 75 15.35 1.49 17.52
C GLU A 75 15.73 1.49 16.02
N ARG A 76 15.17 2.42 15.24
CA ARG A 76 15.49 2.56 13.80
C ARG A 76 16.91 3.06 13.58
N ASP A 77 17.39 3.97 14.43
CA ASP A 77 18.77 4.48 14.37
C ASP A 77 19.76 3.42 14.86
N TRP A 78 19.43 2.70 15.94
CA TRP A 78 20.23 1.57 16.42
C TRP A 78 20.37 0.47 15.37
N ASN A 79 19.28 0.09 14.72
CA ASN A 79 19.32 -0.90 13.63
C ASN A 79 20.18 -0.42 12.45
N ARG A 80 20.15 0.88 12.12
CA ARG A 80 21.05 1.46 11.10
C ARG A 80 22.53 1.44 11.53
N GLN A 81 22.83 1.74 12.78
CA GLN A 81 24.20 1.66 13.32
C GLN A 81 24.72 0.22 13.35
N LYS A 82 23.90 -0.72 13.83
CA LYS A 82 24.23 -2.16 13.83
C LYS A 82 24.57 -2.66 12.43
N GLN A 83 23.81 -2.27 11.42
CA GLN A 83 24.07 -2.61 10.01
C GLN A 83 25.40 -2.02 9.50
N ARG A 84 25.79 -0.81 9.94
CA ARG A 84 27.07 -0.20 9.58
C ARG A 84 28.25 -0.93 10.22
N LEU A 85 28.18 -1.21 11.52
CA LEU A 85 29.23 -1.94 12.25
C LEU A 85 29.46 -3.33 11.65
N LEU A 86 28.40 -4.08 11.36
CA LEU A 86 28.48 -5.39 10.68
C LEU A 86 29.12 -5.33 9.28
N LYS A 87 29.13 -4.16 8.64
CA LYS A 87 29.71 -3.94 7.32
C LYS A 87 31.18 -3.49 7.39
N GLU A 88 31.58 -2.79 8.44
CA GLU A 88 32.98 -2.40 8.71
C GLU A 88 33.83 -3.55 9.27
N THR A 89 33.24 -4.49 10.02
CA THR A 89 33.95 -5.65 10.57
C THR A 89 34.18 -6.77 9.55
N ARG A 90 33.94 -6.54 8.25
CA ARG A 90 34.17 -7.50 7.16
C ARG A 90 35.10 -6.90 6.12
#